data_AF-A0A2E6LUZ5-F1
#
_entry.id   AF-A0A2E6LUZ5-F1
#
_cell.length_a   1.000
_cell.length_b   1.000
_cell.length_c   1.000
_cell.angle_alpha   90.00
_cell.angle_beta   90.00
_cell.angle_gamma   90.00
#
_symmetry.space_group_name_H-M   'P 1'
#
loop_
_entity.id
_entity.type
_entity.pdbx_description
1 polymer ?
#
loop_
_entity_poly.entity_id
_entity_poly.type
_entity_poly.pdbx_seq_one_letter_code
_entity_poly.pdbx_strand_id
1 'polypeptide(L)'
;MRLLLKDMIEHICRYTIGLSWIYQGIVPKLWHIAPLERLMTANFGFNAEISDLITRGAGVGEVIFGMAFIVWYRSMLLNIAHCLAMVGLLLFVLVMEPSVMLEAFNPVTTNLPLLALSLILIAQLKTHVKPA
;
A
#
# COMPACT_ATOMS: atom_id res chain seq x y z
N MET A 1 19.96 3.68 -24.42
CA MET A 1 20.19 2.85 -23.22
C MET A 1 19.70 3.50 -21.92
N ARG A 2 20.13 4.73 -21.56
CA ARG A 2 19.72 5.40 -20.30
C ARG A 2 18.20 5.68 -20.17
N LEU A 3 17.53 6.03 -21.27
CA LEU A 3 16.07 6.25 -21.29
C LEU A 3 15.29 4.94 -21.06
N LEU A 4 15.64 3.88 -21.79
CA LEU A 4 15.03 2.55 -21.65
C LEU A 4 15.13 2.01 -20.21
N LEU A 5 16.27 2.23 -19.54
CA LEU A 5 16.45 1.83 -18.15
C LEU A 5 15.51 2.59 -17.21
N LYS A 6 15.27 3.88 -17.48
CA LYS A 6 14.38 4.72 -16.68
C LYS A 6 12.93 4.24 -16.80
N ASP A 7 12.47 4.01 -18.02
CA ASP A 7 11.10 3.52 -18.29
C ASP A 7 10.88 2.14 -17.66
N MET A 8 11.88 1.25 -17.74
CA MET A 8 11.83 -0.06 -17.08
C MET A 8 11.68 0.07 -15.56
N ILE A 9 12.45 0.95 -14.92
CA ILE A 9 12.36 1.20 -13.47
C ILE A 9 10.98 1.76 -13.09
N GLU A 10 10.45 2.71 -13.87
CA GLU A 10 9.10 3.26 -13.65
C GLU A 10 8.04 2.15 -13.64
N HIS A 11 8.08 1.25 -14.63
CA HIS A 11 7.12 0.16 -14.72
C HIS A 11 7.28 -0.88 -13.60
N ILE A 12 8.51 -1.20 -13.20
CA ILE A 12 8.76 -2.09 -12.05
C ILE A 12 8.15 -1.49 -10.78
N CYS A 13 8.36 -0.19 -10.52
CA CYS A 13 7.80 0.48 -9.35
C CYS A 13 6.27 0.53 -9.43
N ARG A 14 5.72 0.95 -10.57
CA ARG A 14 4.28 1.04 -10.85
C ARG A 14 3.55 -0.27 -10.56
N TYR A 15 4.01 -1.36 -11.17
CA TYR A 15 3.31 -2.64 -11.08
C TYR A 15 3.54 -3.30 -9.73
N THR A 16 4.74 -3.21 -9.14
CA THR A 16 4.97 -3.73 -7.80
C THR A 16 4.05 -3.06 -6.78
N ILE A 17 4.00 -1.73 -6.75
CA ILE A 17 3.13 -0.99 -5.82
C ILE A 17 1.66 -1.34 -6.06
N GLY A 18 1.19 -1.19 -7.31
CA GLY A 18 -0.21 -1.37 -7.62
C GLY A 18 -0.72 -2.78 -7.35
N LEU A 19 0.06 -3.80 -7.73
CA LEU A 19 -0.30 -5.20 -7.49
C LEU A 19 -0.22 -5.56 -6.01
N SER A 20 0.68 -4.97 -5.23
CA SER A 20 0.71 -5.16 -3.77
C SER A 20 -0.57 -4.68 -3.09
N TRP A 21 -1.07 -3.49 -3.46
CA TRP A 21 -2.37 -3.00 -2.95
C TRP A 21 -3.53 -3.90 -3.36
N ILE A 22 -3.57 -4.32 -4.64
CA ILE A 22 -4.62 -5.22 -5.14
C ILE A 22 -4.58 -6.56 -4.40
N TYR A 23 -3.39 -7.13 -4.19
CA TYR A 23 -3.24 -8.41 -3.49
C TYR A 23 -3.70 -8.30 -2.03
N GLN A 24 -3.25 -7.26 -1.30
CA GLN A 24 -3.66 -7.02 0.09
C GLN A 24 -5.16 -6.74 0.23
N GLY A 25 -5.76 -6.09 -0.78
CA GLY A 25 -7.20 -5.85 -0.79
C GLY A 25 -8.00 -7.12 -1.07
N ILE A 26 -7.54 -7.95 -1.99
CA ILE A 26 -8.28 -9.16 -2.39
C ILE A 26 -8.08 -10.28 -1.38
N VAL A 27 -6.84 -10.70 -1.13
CA VAL A 27 -6.57 -12.00 -0.51
C VAL A 27 -6.93 -12.02 0.98
N PRO A 28 -6.34 -11.16 1.85
CA PRO A 28 -6.61 -11.20 3.29
C PRO A 28 -7.89 -10.45 3.72
N LYS A 29 -8.66 -9.87 2.79
CA LYS A 29 -9.86 -9.08 3.12
C LYS A 29 -11.11 -9.49 2.33
N LEU A 30 -11.09 -9.49 1.00
CA LEU A 30 -12.29 -9.77 0.20
C LEU A 30 -12.55 -11.27 0.00
N TRP A 31 -11.51 -12.03 -0.37
CA TRP A 31 -11.59 -13.48 -0.57
C TRP A 31 -11.69 -14.20 0.78
N HIS A 32 -10.72 -13.97 1.66
CA HIS A 32 -10.66 -14.57 2.98
C HIS A 32 -10.24 -13.50 3.99
N ILE A 33 -11.12 -13.19 4.94
CA ILE A 33 -10.76 -12.28 6.03
C ILE A 33 -9.76 -13.01 6.92
N ALA A 34 -8.50 -12.57 6.86
CA ALA A 34 -7.45 -13.12 7.70
C ALA A 34 -7.76 -12.85 9.18
N PRO A 35 -7.46 -13.79 10.10
CA PRO A 35 -7.72 -13.59 11.53
C PRO A 35 -7.10 -12.30 12.09
N LEU A 36 -5.91 -11.92 11.61
CA LEU A 36 -5.21 -10.70 12.02
C LEU A 36 -5.99 -9.43 11.60
N GLU A 37 -6.54 -9.39 10.39
CA GLU A 37 -7.34 -8.26 9.90
C GLU A 37 -8.62 -8.07 10.73
N ARG A 38 -9.25 -9.18 11.12
CA ARG A 38 -10.41 -9.16 12.03
C ARG A 38 -10.02 -8.72 13.44
N LEU A 39 -8.89 -9.21 13.96
CA LEU A 39 -8.41 -8.83 15.29
C LEU A 39 -8.15 -7.32 15.37
N MET A 40 -7.43 -6.77 14.40
CA MET A 40 -7.11 -5.34 14.36
C MET A 40 -8.38 -4.47 14.28
N THR A 41 -9.40 -4.89 13.53
CA THR A 41 -10.67 -4.15 13.46
C THR A 41 -11.55 -4.33 14.70
N ALA A 42 -11.52 -5.52 15.33
CA ALA A 42 -12.21 -5.77 16.60
C ALA A 42 -11.63 -4.96 17.78
N ASN A 43 -10.35 -4.57 17.72
CA ASN A 43 -9.72 -3.72 18.75
C ASN A 43 -10.34 -2.31 18.86
N PHE A 44 -11.19 -1.91 17.90
CA PHE A 44 -12.06 -0.73 18.02
C PHE A 44 -13.32 -0.95 18.87
N GLY A 45 -13.57 -2.18 19.36
CA GLY A 45 -14.76 -2.53 20.14
C GLY A 45 -15.98 -2.94 19.31
N PHE A 46 -15.80 -3.20 18.00
CA PHE A 46 -16.87 -3.65 17.13
C PHE A 46 -17.20 -5.13 17.32
N ASN A 47 -18.45 -5.50 17.01
CA ASN A 47 -18.83 -6.91 16.90
C ASN A 47 -18.27 -7.53 15.61
N ALA A 48 -18.30 -8.86 15.51
CA ALA A 48 -17.70 -9.58 14.39
C ALA A 48 -18.26 -9.18 13.02
N GLU A 49 -19.56 -8.94 12.91
CA GLU A 49 -20.21 -8.58 11.63
C GLU A 49 -19.78 -7.19 11.15
N ILE A 50 -19.72 -6.21 12.06
CA ILE A 50 -19.26 -4.86 11.76
C ILE A 50 -17.76 -4.86 11.44
N SER A 51 -16.94 -5.59 12.20
CA SER A 51 -15.52 -5.76 11.91
C SER A 51 -15.30 -6.33 10.50
N ASP A 52 -16.04 -7.38 10.13
CA ASP A 52 -15.95 -7.98 8.79
C ASP A 52 -16.36 -7.00 7.69
N LEU A 53 -17.41 -6.22 7.91
CA LEU A 53 -17.87 -5.21 6.96
C LEU A 53 -16.80 -4.13 6.76
N ILE A 54 -16.18 -3.64 7.84
CA ILE A 54 -15.11 -2.64 7.79
C ILE A 54 -13.88 -3.22 7.08
N THR A 55 -13.46 -4.45 7.41
CA THR A 55 -12.33 -5.12 6.76
C THR A 55 -12.57 -5.29 5.26
N ARG A 56 -13.77 -5.72 4.85
CA ARG A 56 -14.12 -5.83 3.43
C ARG A 56 -14.15 -4.47 2.74
N GLY A 57 -14.69 -3.45 3.41
CA GLY A 57 -14.69 -2.07 2.92
C GLY A 57 -13.27 -1.54 2.69
N ALA A 58 -12.35 -1.79 3.63
CA ALA A 58 -10.94 -1.50 3.46
C ALA A 58 -10.36 -2.24 2.26
N GLY A 59 -10.66 -3.53 2.09
CA GLY A 59 -10.22 -4.33 0.95
C GLY A 59 -10.68 -3.77 -0.41
N VAL A 60 -11.93 -3.31 -0.52
CA VAL A 60 -12.40 -2.60 -1.72
C VAL A 60 -11.59 -1.33 -1.97
N GLY A 61 -11.36 -0.54 -0.93
CA GLY A 61 -10.54 0.67 -1.01
C GLY A 61 -9.12 0.39 -1.48
N GLU A 62 -8.49 -0.66 -0.96
CA GLU A 62 -7.14 -1.10 -1.34
C GLU A 62 -7.07 -1.49 -2.83
N VAL A 63 -8.05 -2.24 -3.33
CA VAL A 63 -8.13 -2.63 -4.75
C VAL A 63 -8.32 -1.41 -5.65
N ILE A 64 -9.24 -0.51 -5.30
CA ILE A 64 -9.48 0.74 -6.05
C ILE A 64 -8.22 1.58 -6.08
N PHE A 65 -7.55 1.75 -4.93
CA PHE A 65 -6.32 2.52 -4.84
C PHE A 65 -5.19 1.89 -5.66
N GLY A 66 -5.01 0.57 -5.61
CA GLY A 66 -4.03 -0.14 -6.41
C GLY A 66 -4.26 0.01 -7.92
N MET A 67 -5.50 -0.13 -8.39
CA MET A 67 -5.86 0.13 -9.79
C MET A 67 -5.60 1.58 -10.18
N ALA A 68 -6.02 2.54 -9.35
CA ALA A 68 -5.78 3.95 -9.58
C ALA A 68 -4.28 4.27 -9.64
N PHE A 69 -3.48 3.68 -8.75
CA PHE A 69 -2.04 3.84 -8.75
C PHE A 69 -1.43 3.30 -10.04
N ILE A 70 -1.86 2.14 -10.53
CA ILE A 70 -1.40 1.61 -11.82
C ILE A 70 -1.74 2.58 -12.95
N VAL A 71 -2.98 3.06 -13.05
CA VAL A 71 -3.39 3.93 -14.18
C VAL A 71 -2.69 5.28 -14.13
N TRP A 72 -2.58 5.88 -12.94
CA TRP A 72 -2.10 7.26 -12.75
C TRP A 72 -0.79 7.34 -11.95
N TYR A 73 0.11 6.36 -12.12
CA TYR A 73 1.37 6.27 -11.38
C TYR A 73 2.29 7.49 -11.51
N ARG A 74 2.11 8.32 -12.55
CA ARG A 74 2.84 9.58 -12.74
C ARG A 74 2.25 10.77 -11.97
N SER A 75 1.15 10.58 -11.26
CA SER A 75 0.54 11.61 -10.41
C SER A 75 1.36 11.80 -9.14
N MET A 76 1.88 13.01 -8.93
CA MET A 76 2.59 13.37 -7.70
C MET A 76 1.68 13.20 -6.47
N LEU A 77 0.40 13.56 -6.60
CA LEU A 77 -0.58 13.42 -5.53
C LEU A 77 -0.77 11.97 -5.11
N LEU A 78 -0.89 11.04 -6.07
CA LEU A 78 -1.06 9.61 -5.75
C LEU A 78 0.19 9.00 -5.11
N ASN A 79 1.39 9.38 -5.55
CA ASN A 79 2.62 8.91 -4.93
C ASN A 79 2.77 9.43 -3.50
N ILE A 80 2.41 10.69 -3.24
CA ILE A 80 2.39 11.24 -1.87
C ILE A 80 1.33 10.53 -1.02
N ALA A 81 0.12 10.34 -1.55
CA ALA A 81 -0.95 9.61 -0.86
C ALA A 81 -0.52 8.18 -0.51
N HIS A 82 0.15 7.50 -1.44
CA HIS A 82 0.74 6.18 -1.20
C HIS A 82 1.79 6.21 -0.07
N CYS A 83 2.72 7.16 -0.09
CA CYS A 83 3.72 7.29 0.96
C CYS A 83 3.09 7.51 2.34
N LEU A 84 2.09 8.40 2.41
CA LEU A 84 1.34 8.65 3.65
C LEU A 84 0.58 7.39 4.10
N ALA A 85 0.01 6.64 3.18
CA ALA A 85 -0.67 5.38 3.49
C ALA A 85 0.29 4.32 4.03
N MET A 86 1.51 4.17 3.46
CA MET A 86 2.51 3.23 3.98
C MET A 86 2.91 3.55 5.42
N VAL A 87 3.14 4.84 5.72
CA VAL A 87 3.44 5.29 7.09
C VAL A 87 2.22 5.13 8.00
N GLY A 88 1.03 5.49 7.53
CA GLY A 88 -0.22 5.35 8.27
C GLY A 88 -0.53 3.89 8.64
N LEU A 89 -0.35 2.96 7.71
CA LEU A 89 -0.53 1.52 7.95
C LEU A 89 0.50 0.97 8.95
N LEU A 90 1.75 1.45 8.92
CA LEU A 90 2.74 1.08 9.94
C LEU A 90 2.30 1.55 11.33
N LEU A 91 1.90 2.81 11.46
CA LEU A 91 1.43 3.36 12.73
C LEU A 91 0.14 2.66 13.20
N PHE A 92 -0.74 2.34 12.27
CA PHE A 92 -1.97 1.60 12.55
C PHE A 92 -1.65 0.24 13.19
N VAL A 93 -0.79 -0.58 12.58
CA VAL A 93 -0.43 -1.87 13.17
C VAL A 93 0.35 -1.69 14.47
N LEU A 94 1.22 -0.68 14.57
CA LEU A 94 1.98 -0.40 15.79
C LEU A 94 1.06 -0.14 16.99
N VAL A 95 -0.09 0.49 16.78
CA VAL A 95 -1.06 0.80 17.83
C VAL A 95 -2.03 -0.36 18.05
N MET A 96 -2.53 -0.97 16.98
CA MET A 96 -3.60 -1.97 17.06
C MET A 96 -3.07 -3.34 17.45
N GLU A 97 -1.92 -3.75 16.95
CA GLU A 97 -1.31 -5.05 17.24
C GLU A 97 0.23 -4.93 17.25
N PRO A 98 0.83 -4.34 18.31
CA PRO A 98 2.26 -4.07 18.36
C PRO A 98 3.13 -5.33 18.25
N SER A 99 2.61 -6.47 18.71
CA SER A 99 3.33 -7.76 18.71
C SER A 99 3.74 -8.21 17.30
N VAL A 100 2.91 -7.90 16.29
CA VAL A 100 3.14 -8.22 14.88
C VAL A 100 4.36 -7.51 14.32
N MET A 101 4.79 -6.38 14.90
CA MET A 101 6.02 -5.68 14.46
C MET A 101 7.29 -6.50 14.69
N LEU A 102 7.24 -7.50 15.57
CA LEU A 102 8.37 -8.35 15.93
C LEU A 102 8.39 -9.68 15.16
N GLU A 103 7.35 -9.97 14.38
CA GLU A 103 7.27 -11.21 13.60
C GLU A 103 8.24 -11.20 12.40
N ALA A 104 8.61 -12.39 11.92
CA ALA A 104 9.51 -12.54 10.78
C ALA A 104 8.95 -11.95 9.48
N PHE A 105 7.61 -11.93 9.33
CA PHE A 105 6.89 -11.39 8.19
C PHE A 105 5.96 -10.28 8.66
N ASN A 106 6.53 -9.10 8.90
CA ASN A 106 5.83 -7.99 9.55
C ASN A 106 5.58 -6.80 8.58
N PRO A 107 4.71 -5.85 8.97
CA PRO A 107 4.40 -4.67 8.16
C PRO A 107 5.60 -3.78 7.83
N VAL A 108 6.66 -3.78 8.64
CA VAL A 108 7.89 -3.01 8.35
C VAL A 108 8.54 -3.55 7.08
N THR A 109 8.65 -4.88 6.99
CA THR A 109 9.24 -5.57 5.83
C THR A 109 8.37 -5.50 4.57
N THR A 110 7.07 -5.20 4.67
CA THR A 110 6.21 -5.00 3.50
C THR A 110 6.11 -3.52 3.10
N ASN A 111 5.96 -2.60 4.05
CA ASN A 111 5.61 -1.21 3.75
C ASN A 111 6.83 -0.34 3.46
N LEU A 112 7.98 -0.56 4.10
CA LEU A 112 9.19 0.24 3.83
C LEU A 112 9.72 0.03 2.40
N PRO A 113 9.78 -1.20 1.86
CA PRO A 113 10.15 -1.39 0.46
C PRO A 113 9.20 -0.69 -0.51
N LEU A 114 7.88 -0.78 -0.29
CA LEU A 114 6.89 -0.09 -1.13
C LEU A 114 6.99 1.44 -1.03
N LEU A 115 7.27 1.96 0.16
CA LEU A 115 7.56 3.38 0.37
C LEU A 115 8.78 3.81 -0.47
N ALA A 116 9.86 3.03 -0.44
CA ALA A 116 11.07 3.30 -1.22
C ALA A 116 10.78 3.33 -2.74
N LEU A 117 9.96 2.40 -3.26
CA LEU A 117 9.56 2.40 -4.67
C LEU A 117 8.78 3.67 -5.06
N SER A 118 7.90 4.16 -4.18
CA SER A 118 7.17 5.42 -4.42
C SER A 118 8.12 6.63 -4.43
N LEU A 119 9.13 6.65 -3.54
CA LEU A 119 10.15 7.69 -3.54
C LEU A 119 10.99 7.69 -4.82
N ILE A 120 11.27 6.52 -5.40
CA ILE A 120 11.93 6.40 -6.71
C ILE A 120 11.05 7.03 -7.81
N LEU A 121 9.75 6.72 -7.85
CA LEU A 121 8.82 7.31 -8.81
C LEU A 121 8.75 8.83 -8.66
N ILE A 122 8.64 9.36 -7.42
CA ILE A 122 8.64 10.81 -7.16
C ILE A 122 9.93 11.46 -7.67
N ALA A 123 11.08 10.84 -7.42
CA ALA A 123 12.36 11.35 -7.90
C ALA A 123 12.39 11.40 -9.45
N GLN A 124 11.92 10.34 -10.11
CA GLN A 124 11.84 10.29 -11.58
C GLN A 124 10.89 11.36 -12.14
N LEU A 125 9.73 11.58 -11.52
CA LEU A 125 8.79 12.63 -11.93
C LEU A 125 9.40 14.03 -11.83
N LYS A 126 10.12 14.34 -10.73
CA LYS A 126 10.79 15.64 -10.57
C LYS A 126 11.88 15.86 -11.63
N THR A 127 12.57 14.82 -12.08
CA THR A 127 13.56 14.96 -13.16
C THR A 127 12.94 15.26 -14.54
N HIS A 128 11.67 14.95 -14.75
CA HIS A 128 10.94 15.30 -15.98
C HIS A 128 10.39 16.74 -15.98
N VAL A 129 10.31 17.38 -14.80
CA VAL A 129 9.70 18.71 -14.61
C VAL A 129 10.72 19.85 -14.61
N LYS A 130 12.02 19.59 -14.79
CA LYS A 130 13.00 20.69 -14.93
C LYS A 130 12.67 21.52 -16.18
N PRO A 131 12.33 22.82 -16.05
CA PRO A 131 12.28 23.72 -17.20
C PRO A 131 13.70 23.95 -17.72
N ALA A 132 13.81 24.11 -19.05
CA ALA A 132 15.00 24.62 -19.70
C ALA A 132 15.31 26.05 -19.22
#